data_AF-A0A6J6I5J8-F1
#
_entry.id   AF-A0A6J6I5J8-F1
#
_cell.length_a   1.000
_cell.length_b   1.000
_cell.length_c   1.000
_cell.angle_alpha   90.00
_cell.angle_beta   90.00
_cell.angle_gamma   90.00
#
_symmetry.space_group_name_H-M   'P 1'
#
loop_
_entity.id
_entity.type
_entity.pdbx_description
1 polymer ?
#
loop_
_entity_poly.entity_id
_entity_poly.type
_entity_poly.pdbx_seq_one_letter_code
_entity_poly.pdbx_strand_id
1 'polypeptide(L)' 'MPGPIILVVVLLSFPIVVGLSTAALAGIIGHFLYRDAEIRNEGSELIDSNY' A
#
# COMPACT_ATOMS: atom_id res chain seq x y z
N MET A 1 0.00 37.08 9.29
CA MET A 1 1.14 36.13 9.23
C MET A 1 0.70 34.68 8.90
N PRO A 2 -0.14 34.42 7.89
CA PRO A 2 -0.61 33.04 7.63
C PRO A 2 0.44 32.13 6.98
N GLY A 3 1.34 32.69 6.15
CA GLY A 3 2.32 31.92 5.37
C GLY A 3 3.22 30.99 6.20
N PRO A 4 3.91 31.47 7.24
CA PRO A 4 4.77 30.62 8.10
C PRO A 4 4.01 29.50 8.79
N ILE A 5 2.75 29.75 9.20
CA ILE A 5 1.90 28.76 9.86
C ILE A 5 1.57 27.62 8.90
N ILE A 6 1.18 27.95 7.66
CA ILE A 6 0.88 26.95 6.62
C ILE A 6 2.11 26.09 6.34
N LEU A 7 3.29 26.70 6.26
CA LEU A 7 4.55 25.99 6.00
C LEU A 7 4.86 24.95 7.09
N VAL A 8 4.70 25.31 8.36
CA VAL A 8 4.92 24.40 9.48
C VAL A 8 3.93 23.24 9.44
N VAL A 9 2.65 23.52 9.19
CA VAL A 9 1.62 22.47 9.09
C VAL A 9 1.93 21.50 7.95
N VAL A 10 2.32 22.00 6.78
CA VAL A 10 2.70 21.14 5.65
C VAL A 10 3.93 20.30 5.98
N LEU A 11 4.97 20.91 6.56
CA LEU A 11 6.21 20.20 6.89
C LEU A 11 5.99 19.05 7.87
N LEU A 12 5.15 19.27 8.90
CA LEU A 12 4.85 18.25 9.91
C LEU A 12 3.91 17.16 9.39
N SER A 13 2.97 17.51 8.51
CA SER A 13 2.02 16.53 7.95
C SER A 13 2.59 15.71 6.79
N PHE A 14 3.54 16.26 6.03
CA PHE A 14 4.13 15.61 4.86
C PHE A 14 4.66 14.19 5.12
N PRO A 15 5.54 13.93 6.11
CA PRO A 15 6.06 12.58 6.32
C PRO A 15 4.98 11.57 6.73
N ILE A 16 3.94 12.03 7.43
CA ILE A 16 2.81 11.20 7.86
C ILE A 16 1.95 10.83 6.65
N VAL A 17 1.54 11.83 5.86
CA VAL A 17 0.70 11.62 4.67
C VAL A 17 1.42 10.77 3.64
N VAL A 18 2.67 11.09 3.33
CA VAL A 18 3.45 10.33 2.34
C VAL A 18 3.76 8.93 2.86
N GLY A 19 4.22 8.79 4.11
CA GLY A 19 4.52 7.49 4.70
C GLY A 19 3.31 6.56 4.72
N LEU A 20 2.18 7.02 5.26
CA LEU A 20 0.97 6.21 5.38
C LEU A 20 0.31 5.93 4.02
N SER A 21 0.35 6.88 3.08
CA SER A 21 -0.22 6.66 1.74
C SER A 21 0.52 5.57 0.96
N THR A 22 1.84 5.43 1.14
CA THR A 22 2.60 4.34 0.50
C THR A 22 2.22 2.97 1.05
N ALA A 23 2.00 2.84 2.36
CA ALA A 23 1.53 1.59 2.97
C ALA A 23 0.13 1.21 2.48
N ALA A 24 -0.78 2.20 2.41
CA ALA A 24 -2.12 1.98 1.87
C ALA A 24 -2.08 1.54 0.40
N LEU A 25 -1.26 2.20 -0.43
CA LEU A 25 -1.09 1.85 -1.84
C LEU A 25 -0.50 0.45 -2.01
N ALA A 26 0.51 0.09 -1.21
CA ALA A 26 1.10 -1.24 -1.19
C ALA A 26 0.07 -2.31 -0.81
N GLY A 27 -0.79 -2.04 0.17
CA GLY A 27 -1.88 -2.95 0.55
C GLY A 27 -2.89 -3.15 -0.58
N ILE A 28 -3.27 -2.08 -1.28
CA ILE A 28 -4.19 -2.15 -2.43
C ILE A 28 -3.58 -2.98 -3.56
N ILE A 29 -2.34 -2.64 -3.97
CA ILE A 29 -1.64 -3.36 -5.05
C ILE A 29 -1.43 -4.82 -4.66
N GLY A 30 -0.96 -5.08 -3.44
CA GLY A 30 -0.74 -6.42 -2.92
C GLY A 30 -2.01 -7.26 -2.92
N HIS A 31 -3.16 -6.69 -2.57
CA HIS A 31 -4.45 -7.39 -2.64
C HIS A 31 -4.81 -7.83 -4.07
N PHE A 32 -4.68 -6.92 -5.04
CA PHE A 32 -4.98 -7.26 -6.44
C PHE A 32 -4.01 -8.29 -7.01
N LEU A 33 -2.71 -8.17 -6.71
CA LEU A 33 -1.71 -9.15 -7.13
C LEU A 33 -1.95 -10.52 -6.49
N TYR A 34 -2.34 -10.55 -5.22
CA TYR A 34 -2.69 -11.78 -4.53
C TYR A 34 -3.91 -12.45 -5.19
N ARG A 35 -4.97 -11.68 -5.48
CA ARG A 35 -6.15 -12.21 -6.17
C ARG A 35 -5.85 -12.72 -7.58
N ASP A 36 -5.01 -12.02 -8.33
CA ASP A 36 -4.55 -12.45 -9.65
C ASP A 36 -3.75 -13.75 -9.55
N ALA A 37 -2.84 -13.85 -8.57
CA ALA A 37 -2.08 -15.06 -8.33
C ALA A 37 -2.98 -16.25 -7.98
N GLU A 38 -3.99 -16.07 -7.13
CA GLU A 38 -4.95 -17.12 -6.79
C GLU A 38 -5.63 -17.65 -8.05
N ILE A 39 -6.27 -16.77 -8.82
CA ILE A 39 -7.03 -17.13 -10.04
C ILE A 39 -6.14 -17.87 -11.05
N ARG A 40 -4.89 -17.41 -11.22
CA ARG A 40 -3.95 -18.01 -12.17
C ARG A 40 -3.42 -19.37 -11.74
N ASN A 41 -3.47 -19.67 -10.45
CA ASN A 41 -3.01 -20.93 -9.89
C ASN A 41 -4.17 -21.85 -9.49
N GLU A 42 -5.43 -21.50 -9.77
CA GLU A 42 -6.59 -22.36 -9.50
C GLU A 42 -6.39 -23.75 -10.13
N GLY A 43 -6.41 -24.79 -9.29
CA GLY A 43 -6.18 -26.18 -9.72
C GLY A 43 -4.71 -26.57 -9.92
N SER A 44 -3.76 -25.72 -9.53
CA SER A 44 -2.33 -26.03 -9.56
C SER A 44 -1.94 -26.97 -8.41
N GLU A 45 -1.24 -28.05 -8.75
CA GLU A 45 -0.63 -28.99 -7.78
C GLU A 45 0.38 -28.32 -6.82
N LEU A 46 0.85 -27.12 -7.18
CA LEU A 46 1.75 -26.32 -6.35
C LEU A 46 1.04 -25.63 -5.18
N ILE A 47 -0.28 -25.47 -5.22
CA ILE A 47 -1.05 -24.93 -4.08
C ILE A 47 -1.06 -25.94 -2.92
N ASP A 48 -1.32 -27.21 -3.21
CA ASP A 48 -1.47 -28.26 -2.19
C ASP A 48 -0.13 -28.68 -1.56
N SER A 49 0.98 -28.44 -2.27
CA SER A 49 2.34 -28.81 -1.84
C SER A 49 3.11 -27.67 -1.17
N ASN A 50 2.56 -26.45 -1.16
CA ASN A 50 3.18 -25.28 -0.53
C ASN A 50 2.77 -25.20 0.97
N TYR A 51 3.36 -26.10 1.77
CA TYR A 51 3.26 -26.11 3.24
C TYR A 51 4.33 -25.24 3.90
#